data_AF-A0A2U1RZR7-F1
#
_entry.id   AF-A0A2U1RZR7-F1
#
_cell.length_a   1.000
_cell.length_b   1.000
_cell.length_c   1.000
_cell.angle_alpha   90.00
_cell.angle_beta   90.00
_cell.angle_gamma   90.00
#
_symmetry.space_group_name_H-M   'P 1'
#
loop_
_entity.id
_entity.type
_entity.pdbx_description
1 polymer ?
#
loop_
_entity_poly.entity_id
_entity_poly.type
_entity_poly.pdbx_seq_one_letter_code
_entity_poly.pdbx_strand_id
1 'polypeptide(L)'
;TGPPGSGKSTLADRLTEELRKRGKTVGIVAVDPTSPFTGGAILADRIRMQSHSLDPGVFIRSMATRGHLGGLARATNEIVDVMDAAGKEVILIETVGVGQDEVEVVGTAHTCVVVSVPGLGDEVQTFKAGVLEIGDLFVVNKADREDANRTITEFEMMLQMAPKGAGWSPKVLKTVATTGEGVTALLDAIFEHRAFMNEGDLHRQKARERSERAFVALLQETLTARALERFDRNGRMQELIARVADRTLDPYTAVDEVLAKIGL
;
A
#
# COMPACT_ATOMS: atom_id res chain seq x y z
N THR A 1 3.31 5.63 2.00
CA THR A 1 3.24 4.93 3.30
C THR A 1 4.05 5.66 4.37
N GLY A 2 4.01 5.24 5.63
CA GLY A 2 4.71 5.86 6.76
C GLY A 2 3.97 5.70 8.09
N PRO A 3 4.60 5.87 9.26
CA PRO A 3 3.98 5.57 10.56
C PRO A 3 2.76 6.45 10.85
N PRO A 4 1.89 6.06 11.79
CA PRO A 4 0.72 6.84 12.17
C PRO A 4 1.14 8.21 12.71
N GLY A 5 0.38 9.25 12.40
CA GLY A 5 0.71 10.62 12.84
C GLY A 5 1.85 11.30 12.09
N SER A 6 2.46 10.65 11.09
CA SER A 6 3.49 11.27 10.22
C SER A 6 2.93 12.37 9.29
N GLY A 7 1.60 12.51 9.21
CA GLY A 7 0.94 13.54 8.40
C GLY A 7 0.66 13.13 6.95
N LYS A 8 0.57 11.82 6.67
CA LYS A 8 0.29 11.25 5.34
C LYS A 8 -0.96 11.82 4.69
N SER A 9 -2.10 11.80 5.38
CA SER A 9 -3.37 12.27 4.82
C SER A 9 -3.36 13.78 4.56
N THR A 10 -2.73 14.56 5.43
CA THR A 10 -2.52 16.00 5.20
C THR A 10 -1.61 16.23 3.99
N LEU A 11 -0.57 15.41 3.81
CA LEU A 11 0.32 15.52 2.66
C LEU A 11 -0.37 15.09 1.36
N ALA A 12 -1.19 14.03 1.39
CA ALA A 12 -2.01 13.58 0.26
C ALA A 12 -3.03 14.64 -0.16
N ASP A 13 -3.66 15.32 0.82
CA ASP A 13 -4.54 16.46 0.58
C ASP A 13 -3.82 17.61 -0.15
N ARG A 14 -2.63 18.00 0.32
CA ARG A 14 -1.81 19.04 -0.34
C ARG A 14 -1.32 18.63 -1.73
N LEU A 15 -0.91 17.38 -1.90
CA LEU A 15 -0.55 16.85 -3.22
C LEU A 15 -1.75 16.90 -4.17
N THR A 16 -2.95 16.60 -3.67
CA THR A 16 -4.19 16.70 -4.44
C THR A 16 -4.44 18.15 -4.84
N GLU A 17 -4.36 19.12 -3.93
CA GLU A 17 -4.47 20.55 -4.26
C GLU A 17 -3.51 20.96 -5.38
N GLU A 18 -2.24 20.54 -5.28
CA GLU A 18 -1.21 20.88 -6.27
C GLU A 18 -1.45 20.19 -7.63
N LEU A 19 -1.86 18.92 -7.64
CA LEU A 19 -2.27 18.20 -8.85
C LEU A 19 -3.45 18.88 -9.55
N ARG A 20 -4.44 19.32 -8.77
CA ARG A 20 -5.61 20.04 -9.29
C ARG A 20 -5.24 21.41 -9.86
N LYS A 21 -4.33 22.15 -9.23
CA LYS A 21 -3.75 23.39 -9.80
C LYS A 21 -3.06 23.15 -11.14
N ARG A 22 -2.46 21.97 -11.33
CA ARG A 22 -1.84 21.53 -12.59
C ARG A 22 -2.84 20.90 -13.58
N GLY A 23 -4.13 20.99 -13.29
CA GLY A 23 -5.22 20.52 -14.16
C GLY A 23 -5.43 18.99 -14.17
N LYS A 24 -4.78 18.23 -13.28
CA LYS A 24 -4.82 16.76 -13.27
C LYS A 24 -6.03 16.20 -12.56
N THR A 25 -6.70 15.18 -13.11
CA THR A 25 -7.74 14.45 -12.37
C THR A 25 -7.11 13.47 -11.36
N VAL A 26 -7.69 13.36 -10.16
CA VAL A 26 -7.09 12.61 -9.04
C VAL A 26 -8.05 11.55 -8.51
N GLY A 27 -7.56 10.32 -8.37
CA GLY A 27 -8.18 9.26 -7.58
C GLY A 27 -7.43 9.08 -6.27
N ILE A 28 -8.12 8.84 -5.16
CA ILE A 28 -7.51 8.60 -3.85
C ILE A 28 -8.07 7.30 -3.28
N VAL A 29 -7.18 6.34 -3.02
CA VAL A 29 -7.49 5.09 -2.33
C VAL A 29 -6.90 5.15 -0.93
N ALA A 30 -7.77 5.28 0.05
CA ALA A 30 -7.42 5.27 1.46
C ALA A 30 -7.57 3.84 2.01
N VAL A 31 -6.48 3.22 2.42
CA VAL A 31 -6.46 1.84 2.90
C VAL A 31 -6.37 1.83 4.42
N ASP A 32 -7.51 1.52 5.06
CA ASP A 32 -7.71 1.52 6.51
C ASP A 32 -7.76 0.09 7.11
N PRO A 33 -7.35 -0.12 8.39
CA PRO A 33 -7.64 -1.36 9.08
C PRO A 33 -9.15 -1.57 9.19
N THR A 34 -9.55 -2.82 9.30
CA THR A 34 -10.96 -3.19 9.46
C THR A 34 -11.48 -2.80 10.82
N SER A 35 -12.64 -2.12 10.84
CA SER A 35 -13.38 -1.85 12.06
C SER A 35 -13.85 -3.16 12.69
N PRO A 36 -13.48 -3.46 13.95
CA PRO A 36 -13.96 -4.66 14.63
C PRO A 36 -15.46 -4.62 14.92
N PHE A 37 -16.10 -3.45 14.80
CA PHE A 37 -17.53 -3.27 15.08
C PHE A 37 -18.40 -3.27 13.83
N THR A 38 -17.91 -2.73 12.71
CA THR A 38 -18.71 -2.57 11.48
C THR A 38 -18.25 -3.44 10.32
N GLY A 39 -17.05 -4.05 10.41
CA GLY A 39 -16.44 -4.80 9.31
C GLY A 39 -16.01 -3.96 8.11
N GLY A 40 -16.29 -2.65 8.12
CA GLY A 40 -15.87 -1.68 7.12
C GLY A 40 -14.58 -0.96 7.50
N ALA A 41 -14.14 -0.03 6.66
CA ALA A 41 -12.99 0.84 6.95
C ALA A 41 -13.35 1.68 8.19
N ILE A 42 -12.41 1.85 9.12
CA ILE A 42 -12.59 2.75 10.26
C ILE A 42 -12.59 4.19 9.74
N LEU A 43 -13.71 4.60 9.13
CA LEU A 43 -14.31 5.93 8.89
C LEU A 43 -13.44 7.22 8.99
N ALA A 44 -12.13 7.18 8.82
CA ALA A 44 -11.23 8.23 9.30
C ALA A 44 -10.81 9.25 8.21
N ASP A 45 -11.01 8.94 6.93
CA ASP A 45 -10.41 9.74 5.84
C ASP A 45 -11.38 10.70 5.15
N ARG A 46 -12.69 10.43 5.16
CA ARG A 46 -13.66 11.35 4.54
C ARG A 46 -13.80 12.68 5.30
N ILE A 47 -13.35 12.74 6.56
CA ILE A 47 -13.34 13.97 7.37
C ILE A 47 -12.03 14.76 7.16
N ARG A 48 -10.91 14.08 6.81
CA ARG A 48 -9.60 14.73 6.68
C ARG A 48 -9.34 15.35 5.30
N MET A 49 -10.04 14.91 4.25
CA MET A 49 -9.91 15.42 2.87
C MET A 49 -11.19 16.12 2.36
N GLN A 50 -11.94 16.79 3.25
CA GLN A 50 -13.20 17.45 2.91
C GLN A 50 -13.06 18.56 1.86
N SER A 51 -11.90 19.24 1.84
CA SER A 51 -11.48 20.26 0.87
C SER A 51 -11.77 19.87 -0.58
N HIS A 52 -11.59 18.59 -0.93
CA HIS A 52 -11.74 18.08 -2.30
C HIS A 52 -13.01 17.27 -2.53
N SER A 53 -13.85 17.08 -1.51
CA SER A 53 -15.03 16.21 -1.61
C SER A 53 -16.06 16.68 -2.65
N LEU A 54 -16.03 17.96 -3.02
CA LEU A 54 -16.89 18.56 -4.04
C LEU A 54 -16.16 18.86 -5.35
N ASP A 55 -14.85 18.56 -5.47
CA ASP A 55 -14.12 18.76 -6.72
C ASP A 55 -14.46 17.62 -7.70
N PRO A 56 -15.09 17.90 -8.85
CA PRO A 56 -15.45 16.87 -9.82
C PRO A 56 -14.23 16.15 -10.43
N GLY A 57 -13.05 16.76 -10.36
CA GLY A 57 -11.79 16.15 -10.78
C GLY A 57 -11.24 15.16 -9.76
N VAL A 58 -11.75 15.11 -8.54
CA VAL A 58 -11.26 14.25 -7.45
C VAL A 58 -12.28 13.14 -7.15
N PHE A 59 -11.79 11.91 -6.92
CA PHE A 59 -12.62 10.80 -6.44
C PHE A 59 -11.91 10.09 -5.31
N ILE A 60 -12.60 9.89 -4.18
CA ILE A 60 -12.03 9.31 -2.97
C ILE A 60 -12.75 8.02 -2.61
N ARG A 61 -11.99 6.94 -2.37
CA ARG A 61 -12.52 5.66 -1.90
C ARG A 61 -11.71 5.15 -0.72
N SER A 62 -12.38 4.88 0.38
CA SER A 62 -11.79 4.17 1.53
C SER A 62 -12.02 2.66 1.41
N MET A 63 -11.02 1.88 1.80
CA MET A 63 -11.04 0.42 1.82
C MET A 63 -10.67 -0.13 3.20
N ALA A 64 -11.13 -1.35 3.48
CA ALA A 64 -10.87 -2.07 4.71
C ALA A 64 -10.18 -3.40 4.42
N THR A 65 -9.25 -3.81 5.29
CA THR A 65 -8.49 -5.08 5.18
C THR A 65 -9.35 -6.36 5.19
N ARG A 66 -10.61 -6.28 5.66
CA ARG A 66 -11.59 -7.36 5.87
C ARG A 66 -11.03 -8.69 6.38
N GLY A 67 -9.99 -8.65 7.22
CA GLY A 67 -9.40 -9.84 7.85
C GLY A 67 -8.70 -10.83 6.91
N HIS A 68 -8.43 -10.45 5.66
CA HIS A 68 -7.72 -11.31 4.69
C HIS A 68 -6.26 -10.87 4.60
N LEU A 69 -5.33 -11.73 5.06
CA LEU A 69 -3.92 -11.64 4.67
C LEU A 69 -3.85 -11.79 3.12
N GLY A 70 -3.35 -10.78 2.40
CA GLY A 70 -3.23 -10.78 0.93
C GLY A 70 -4.42 -10.19 0.14
N GLY A 71 -5.63 -10.16 0.70
CA GLY A 71 -6.84 -9.74 -0.04
C GLY A 71 -6.93 -8.22 -0.28
N LEU A 72 -6.24 -7.43 0.55
CA LEU A 72 -6.29 -5.98 0.49
C LEU A 72 -5.56 -5.42 -0.75
N ALA A 73 -4.38 -5.97 -1.07
CA ALA A 73 -3.64 -5.55 -2.26
C ALA A 73 -4.44 -5.83 -3.54
N ARG A 74 -5.13 -6.98 -3.63
CA ARG A 74 -6.02 -7.28 -4.77
C ARG A 74 -7.13 -6.26 -4.91
N ALA A 75 -7.93 -6.04 -3.86
CA ALA A 75 -9.02 -5.06 -3.91
C ALA A 75 -8.50 -3.65 -4.23
N THR A 76 -7.27 -3.32 -3.80
CA THR A 76 -6.61 -2.04 -4.10
C THR A 76 -6.28 -1.95 -5.58
N ASN A 77 -5.73 -3.02 -6.19
CA ASN A 77 -5.48 -3.06 -7.63
C ASN A 77 -6.79 -2.94 -8.44
N GLU A 78 -7.83 -3.67 -8.06
CA GLU A 78 -9.13 -3.61 -8.76
C GLU A 78 -9.73 -2.19 -8.75
N ILE A 79 -9.69 -1.50 -7.60
CA ILE A 79 -10.20 -0.11 -7.55
C ILE A 79 -9.29 0.85 -8.31
N VAL A 80 -7.97 0.64 -8.31
CA VAL A 80 -7.01 1.43 -9.09
C VAL A 80 -7.32 1.29 -10.58
N ASP A 81 -7.54 0.07 -11.07
CA ASP A 81 -7.91 -0.20 -12.48
C ASP A 81 -9.23 0.48 -12.84
N VAL A 82 -10.22 0.46 -11.95
CA VAL A 82 -11.50 1.15 -12.15
C VAL A 82 -11.31 2.67 -12.22
N MET A 83 -10.47 3.25 -11.36
CA MET A 83 -10.19 4.69 -11.36
C MET A 83 -9.42 5.12 -12.62
N ASP A 84 -8.45 4.32 -13.07
CA ASP A 84 -7.70 4.56 -14.31
C ASP A 84 -8.64 4.51 -15.53
N ALA A 85 -9.47 3.45 -15.63
CA ALA A 85 -10.49 3.32 -16.67
C ALA A 85 -11.55 4.45 -16.63
N ALA A 86 -11.83 5.01 -15.45
CA ALA A 86 -12.70 6.17 -15.27
C ALA A 86 -12.02 7.52 -15.61
N GLY A 87 -10.75 7.50 -16.05
CA GLY A 87 -10.03 8.69 -16.50
C GLY A 87 -9.37 9.51 -15.41
N LYS A 88 -9.02 8.90 -14.27
CA LYS A 88 -8.17 9.54 -13.25
C LYS A 88 -6.71 9.46 -13.68
N GLU A 89 -6.10 10.62 -13.96
CA GLU A 89 -4.71 10.70 -14.43
C GLU A 89 -3.69 10.34 -13.34
N VAL A 90 -3.99 10.65 -12.08
CA VAL A 90 -3.12 10.35 -10.94
C VAL A 90 -3.92 9.66 -9.85
N ILE A 91 -3.46 8.50 -9.41
CA ILE A 91 -4.09 7.75 -8.31
C ILE A 91 -3.13 7.72 -7.12
N LEU A 92 -3.55 8.34 -6.02
CA LEU A 92 -2.84 8.32 -4.75
C LEU A 92 -3.35 7.15 -3.91
N ILE A 93 -2.43 6.35 -3.37
CA ILE A 93 -2.75 5.23 -2.49
C ILE A 93 -2.12 5.53 -1.13
N GLU A 94 -2.96 5.72 -0.12
CA GLU A 94 -2.55 5.94 1.26
C GLU A 94 -2.80 4.69 2.10
N THR A 95 -1.81 4.29 2.89
CA THR A 95 -1.89 3.21 3.88
C THR A 95 -1.93 3.82 5.28
N VAL A 96 -2.45 3.11 6.27
CA VAL A 96 -2.54 3.63 7.66
C VAL A 96 -1.19 3.76 8.36
N GLY A 97 -0.21 2.94 8.00
CA GLY A 97 1.11 2.97 8.63
C GLY A 97 1.30 1.97 9.77
N VAL A 98 0.57 0.85 9.79
CA VAL A 98 0.70 -0.18 10.83
C VAL A 98 0.88 -1.57 10.22
N GLY A 99 2.12 -1.98 10.00
CA GLY A 99 2.47 -3.41 9.83
C GLY A 99 2.76 -3.87 8.40
N GLN A 100 2.79 -5.19 8.24
CA GLN A 100 3.26 -5.87 7.01
C GLN A 100 2.35 -5.64 5.78
N ASP A 101 1.07 -5.31 6.01
CA ASP A 101 0.10 -5.00 4.95
C ASP A 101 0.53 -3.83 4.05
N GLU A 102 1.41 -2.95 4.54
CA GLU A 102 1.97 -1.84 3.75
C GLU A 102 2.78 -2.32 2.56
N VAL A 103 3.58 -3.38 2.72
CA VAL A 103 4.48 -3.88 1.68
C VAL A 103 3.66 -4.41 0.49
N GLU A 104 2.56 -5.08 0.76
CA GLU A 104 1.67 -5.60 -0.29
C GLU A 104 0.98 -4.48 -1.06
N VAL A 105 0.47 -3.45 -0.37
CA VAL A 105 -0.21 -2.31 -1.00
C VAL A 105 0.77 -1.48 -1.82
N VAL A 106 1.99 -1.25 -1.32
CA VAL A 106 3.01 -0.47 -2.01
C VAL A 106 3.36 -1.05 -3.38
N GLY A 107 3.32 -2.38 -3.54
CA GLY A 107 3.55 -3.05 -4.83
C GLY A 107 2.57 -2.64 -5.94
N THR A 108 1.45 -1.99 -5.61
CA THR A 108 0.47 -1.49 -6.58
C THR A 108 0.95 -0.20 -7.26
N ALA A 109 1.70 0.64 -6.55
CA ALA A 109 2.07 1.98 -7.02
C ALA A 109 3.23 1.96 -8.02
N HIS A 110 3.28 2.97 -8.89
CA HIS A 110 4.45 3.21 -9.76
C HIS A 110 5.62 3.81 -8.98
N THR A 111 5.30 4.82 -8.16
CA THR A 111 6.22 5.54 -7.29
C THR A 111 5.76 5.35 -5.85
N CYS A 112 6.62 4.79 -5.00
CA CYS A 112 6.38 4.67 -3.57
C CYS A 112 7.04 5.84 -2.83
N VAL A 113 6.22 6.58 -2.07
CA VAL A 113 6.68 7.64 -1.18
C VAL A 113 6.61 7.14 0.27
N VAL A 114 7.77 7.11 0.93
CA VAL A 114 7.90 6.76 2.35
C VAL A 114 7.99 8.05 3.16
N VAL A 115 6.97 8.30 3.99
CA VAL A 115 6.89 9.49 4.84
C VAL A 115 7.35 9.15 6.25
N SER A 116 8.24 9.96 6.80
CA SER A 116 8.70 9.92 8.18
C SER A 116 8.56 11.32 8.82
N VAL A 117 8.78 11.42 10.13
CA VAL A 117 8.83 12.71 10.84
C VAL A 117 10.08 12.80 11.72
N PRO A 118 10.55 14.02 12.03
CA PRO A 118 11.70 14.23 12.89
C PRO A 118 11.50 13.68 14.31
N GLY A 119 12.57 13.15 14.88
CA GLY A 119 12.64 12.81 16.30
C GLY A 119 11.96 11.49 16.68
N LEU A 120 11.67 10.60 15.72
CA LEU A 120 11.12 9.27 16.03
C LEU A 120 12.14 8.26 16.59
N GLY A 121 13.41 8.65 16.75
CA GLY A 121 14.45 7.79 17.33
C GLY A 121 14.58 6.45 16.58
N ASP A 122 14.25 5.36 17.27
CA ASP A 122 14.38 3.98 16.78
C ASP A 122 13.46 3.61 15.60
N GLU A 123 12.43 4.40 15.26
CA GLU A 123 11.54 4.05 14.14
C GLU A 123 12.21 4.17 12.75
N VAL A 124 13.26 5.00 12.62
CA VAL A 124 14.13 4.97 11.43
C VAL A 124 14.78 3.60 11.27
N GLN A 125 15.08 2.94 12.40
CA GLN A 125 15.57 1.56 12.40
C GLN A 125 14.45 0.55 12.15
N THR A 126 13.20 0.82 12.53
CA THR A 126 12.05 -0.02 12.20
C THR A 126 11.81 -0.10 10.69
N PHE A 127 12.17 0.93 9.91
CA PHE A 127 12.15 0.87 8.44
C PHE A 127 13.22 -0.06 7.82
N LYS A 128 14.19 -0.57 8.60
CA LYS A 128 15.37 -1.30 8.10
C LYS A 128 15.07 -2.65 7.43
N ALA A 129 13.88 -3.23 7.57
CA ALA A 129 13.51 -4.45 6.85
C ALA A 129 12.25 -4.21 6.00
N GLY A 130 12.40 -4.19 4.69
CA GLY A 130 11.31 -4.13 3.71
C GLY A 130 10.87 -2.73 3.26
N VAL A 131 10.81 -1.72 4.13
CA VAL A 131 10.27 -0.39 3.73
C VAL A 131 11.28 0.48 2.97
N LEU A 132 12.57 0.41 3.30
CA LEU A 132 13.61 1.10 2.54
C LEU A 132 13.77 0.53 1.12
N GLU A 133 13.56 -0.78 0.98
CA GLU A 133 13.72 -1.49 -0.29
C GLU A 133 12.59 -1.17 -1.29
N ILE A 134 11.42 -0.77 -0.77
CA ILE A 134 10.25 -0.43 -1.60
C ILE A 134 10.12 1.07 -1.86
N GLY A 135 10.92 1.93 -1.22
CA GLY A 135 10.80 3.39 -1.32
C GLY A 135 11.54 3.96 -2.52
N ASP A 136 10.81 4.59 -3.45
CA ASP A 136 11.41 5.31 -4.57
C ASP A 136 11.75 6.77 -4.17
N LEU A 137 11.00 7.32 -3.19
CA LEU A 137 11.19 8.65 -2.60
C LEU A 137 10.97 8.60 -1.09
N PHE A 138 11.76 9.37 -0.35
CA PHE A 138 11.68 9.50 1.10
C PHE A 138 11.36 10.93 1.47
N VAL A 139 10.40 11.12 2.38
CA VAL A 139 9.92 12.42 2.81
C VAL A 139 10.03 12.54 4.31
N VAL A 140 10.76 13.54 4.80
CA VAL A 140 10.75 13.96 6.19
C VAL A 140 9.73 15.09 6.31
N ASN A 141 8.53 14.75 6.75
CA ASN A 141 7.45 15.70 6.98
C ASN A 141 7.54 16.33 8.38
N LYS A 142 6.89 17.48 8.60
CA LYS A 142 7.09 18.31 9.81
C LYS A 142 8.54 18.78 9.93
N ALA A 143 9.13 19.14 8.80
CA ALA A 143 10.53 19.57 8.70
C ALA A 143 10.82 20.92 9.38
N ASP A 144 9.80 21.60 9.87
CA ASP A 144 9.86 22.76 10.75
C ASP A 144 10.39 22.44 12.16
N ARG A 145 10.50 21.16 12.53
CA ARG A 145 11.05 20.71 13.82
C ARG A 145 12.58 20.64 13.79
N GLU A 146 13.22 20.97 14.91
CA GLU A 146 14.68 21.05 15.05
C GLU A 146 15.43 19.78 14.60
N ASP A 147 14.88 18.61 14.89
CA ASP A 147 15.50 17.31 14.57
C ASP A 147 15.44 16.92 13.08
N ALA A 148 14.82 17.72 12.21
CA ALA A 148 14.56 17.33 10.83
C ALA A 148 15.83 17.04 10.04
N ASN A 149 16.86 17.88 10.20
CA ASN A 149 18.13 17.70 9.52
C ASN A 149 18.84 16.40 9.93
N ARG A 150 18.72 15.99 11.20
CA ARG A 150 19.30 14.73 11.67
C ARG A 150 18.66 13.53 10.98
N THR A 151 17.33 13.46 10.96
CA THR A 151 16.59 12.37 10.30
C THR A 151 16.88 12.29 8.80
N ILE A 152 17.12 13.42 8.14
CA ILE A 152 17.48 13.44 6.71
C ILE A 152 18.85 12.84 6.48
N THR A 153 19.86 13.26 7.25
CA THR A 153 21.21 12.70 7.18
C THR A 153 21.19 11.20 7.43
N GLU A 154 20.38 10.72 8.37
CA GLU A 154 20.20 9.29 8.63
C GLU A 154 19.65 8.55 7.41
N PHE A 155 18.60 9.06 6.76
CA PHE A 155 18.07 8.47 5.51
C PHE A 155 19.11 8.48 4.39
N GLU A 156 19.80 9.60 4.18
CA GLU A 156 20.83 9.71 3.13
C GLU A 156 21.96 8.69 3.33
N MET A 157 22.44 8.51 4.57
CA MET A 157 23.43 7.49 4.90
C MET A 157 22.93 6.07 4.62
N MET A 158 21.69 5.76 5.02
CA MET A 158 21.09 4.45 4.78
C MET A 158 20.93 4.15 3.29
N LEU A 159 20.51 5.13 2.49
CA LEU A 159 20.36 4.99 1.05
C LEU A 159 21.71 4.85 0.31
N GLN A 160 22.77 5.47 0.83
CA GLN A 160 24.13 5.26 0.30
C GLN A 160 24.64 3.82 0.54
N MET A 161 24.20 3.18 1.63
CA MET A 161 24.56 1.80 1.98
C MET A 161 23.64 0.77 1.31
N ALA A 162 22.45 1.17 0.88
CA ALA A 162 21.52 0.28 0.19
C ALA A 162 22.11 -0.20 -1.15
N PRO A 163 21.81 -1.45 -1.57
CA PRO A 163 22.20 -1.93 -2.89
C PRO A 163 21.74 -0.95 -3.97
N LYS A 164 22.65 -0.52 -4.85
CA LYS A 164 22.29 0.33 -5.99
C LYS A 164 21.39 -0.49 -6.93
N GLY A 165 20.11 -0.13 -6.97
CA GLY A 165 19.10 -0.76 -7.82
C GLY A 165 19.20 -0.34 -9.29
N ALA A 166 18.08 -0.40 -9.99
CA ALA A 166 17.89 -0.25 -11.44
C ALA A 166 18.22 1.15 -12.05
N GLY A 167 19.18 1.89 -11.49
CA GLY A 167 19.65 3.19 -11.99
C GLY A 167 18.96 4.41 -11.37
N TRP A 168 17.88 4.22 -10.60
CA TRP A 168 17.28 5.30 -9.81
C TRP A 168 17.98 5.45 -8.47
N SER A 169 18.30 6.69 -8.10
CA SER A 169 18.78 7.02 -6.75
C SER A 169 17.64 7.68 -5.98
N PRO A 170 17.07 7.02 -4.95
CA PRO A 170 16.00 7.61 -4.16
C PRO A 170 16.41 8.96 -3.55
N LYS A 171 15.48 9.91 -3.55
CA LYS A 171 15.69 11.27 -3.00
C LYS A 171 15.09 11.37 -1.60
N VAL A 172 15.75 12.13 -0.73
CA VAL A 172 15.21 12.52 0.58
C VAL A 172 14.73 13.97 0.48
N LEU A 173 13.46 14.21 0.76
CA LEU A 173 12.78 15.50 0.59
C LEU A 173 12.23 15.99 1.92
N LYS A 174 12.10 17.31 2.07
CA LYS A 174 11.51 17.95 3.26
C LYS A 174 10.12 18.46 2.93
N THR A 175 9.18 18.25 3.85
CA THR A 175 7.85 18.87 3.72
C THR A 175 7.35 19.40 5.06
N VAL A 176 6.48 20.41 4.99
CA VAL A 176 5.62 20.83 6.09
C VAL A 176 4.18 20.80 5.57
N ALA A 177 3.52 19.65 5.68
CA ALA A 177 2.22 19.43 5.06
C ALA A 177 1.13 20.44 5.51
N THR A 178 1.22 20.96 6.74
CA THR A 178 0.29 21.96 7.26
C THR A 178 0.36 23.29 6.51
N THR A 179 1.57 23.73 6.14
CA THR A 179 1.81 24.98 5.40
C THR A 179 1.88 24.78 3.88
N GLY A 180 2.07 23.54 3.43
CA GLY A 180 2.27 23.19 2.01
C GLY A 180 3.72 23.33 1.54
N GLU A 181 4.65 23.67 2.43
CA GLU A 181 6.07 23.79 2.08
C GLU A 181 6.64 22.44 1.60
N GLY A 182 7.41 22.49 0.51
CA GLY A 182 8.03 21.30 -0.09
C GLY A 182 7.10 20.41 -0.92
N VAL A 183 5.78 20.65 -0.93
CA VAL A 183 4.81 19.81 -1.65
C VAL A 183 5.02 19.86 -3.16
N THR A 184 5.26 21.05 -3.73
CA THR A 184 5.56 21.20 -5.16
C THR A 184 6.81 20.41 -5.56
N ALA A 185 7.90 20.53 -4.78
CA ALA A 185 9.15 19.80 -5.02
C ALA A 185 8.97 18.28 -4.89
N LEU A 186 8.14 17.83 -3.93
CA LEU A 186 7.77 16.41 -3.82
C LEU A 186 7.02 15.93 -5.07
N LEU A 187 6.02 16.69 -5.54
CA LEU A 187 5.28 16.33 -6.75
C LEU A 187 6.17 16.30 -7.99
N ASP A 188 7.10 17.24 -8.12
CA ASP A 188 8.07 17.26 -9.23
C ASP A 188 8.97 16.02 -9.20
N ALA A 189 9.47 15.62 -8.01
CA ALA A 189 10.26 14.41 -7.85
C ALA A 189 9.47 13.13 -8.18
N ILE A 190 8.15 13.09 -7.87
CA ILE A 190 7.27 11.99 -8.26
C ILE A 190 7.19 11.88 -9.79
N PHE A 191 7.03 13.01 -10.48
CA PHE A 191 6.98 13.02 -11.95
C PHE A 191 8.33 12.72 -12.59
N GLU A 192 9.44 13.14 -11.99
CA GLU A 192 10.78 12.78 -12.43
C GLU A 192 11.01 11.27 -12.35
N HIS A 193 10.62 10.63 -11.23
CA HIS A 193 10.67 9.18 -11.12
C HIS A 193 9.79 8.49 -12.18
N ARG A 194 8.60 9.03 -12.45
CA ARG A 194 7.71 8.52 -13.51
C ARG A 194 8.36 8.64 -14.89
N ALA A 195 9.04 9.74 -15.18
CA ALA A 195 9.78 9.92 -16.44
C ALA A 195 10.92 8.92 -16.57
N PHE A 196 11.73 8.77 -15.52
CA PHE A 196 12.81 7.77 -15.45
C PHE A 196 12.30 6.35 -15.72
N MET A 197 11.17 5.97 -15.11
CA MET A 197 10.55 4.66 -15.34
C MET A 197 10.14 4.44 -16.80
N ASN A 198 9.67 5.49 -17.49
CA ASN A 198 9.21 5.42 -18.88
C ASN A 198 10.36 5.42 -19.90
N GLU A 199 11.48 6.08 -19.57
CA GLU A 199 12.68 6.10 -20.41
C GLU A 199 13.42 4.76 -20.37
N GLY A 200 13.38 4.07 -19.23
CA GLY A 200 13.94 2.72 -19.06
C GLY A 200 12.96 1.58 -19.30
N ASP A 201 13.44 0.35 -19.13
CA ASP A 201 12.59 -0.85 -19.10
C ASP A 201 11.87 -1.06 -17.76
N LEU A 202 12.15 -0.23 -16.76
CA LEU A 202 11.65 -0.38 -15.39
C LEU A 202 10.13 -0.34 -15.32
N HIS A 203 9.46 0.49 -16.14
CA HIS A 203 7.99 0.49 -16.21
C HIS A 203 7.44 -0.86 -16.68
N ARG A 204 8.00 -1.43 -17.76
CA ARG A 204 7.60 -2.73 -18.29
C ARG A 204 7.89 -3.85 -17.29
N GLN A 205 9.04 -3.81 -16.64
CA GLN A 205 9.43 -4.78 -15.63
C GLN A 205 8.47 -4.75 -14.43
N LYS A 206 8.26 -3.58 -13.80
CA LYS A 206 7.32 -3.43 -12.68
C LYS A 206 5.90 -3.84 -13.08
N ALA A 207 5.46 -3.50 -14.30
CA ALA A 207 4.15 -3.93 -14.80
C ALA A 207 4.04 -5.47 -14.89
N ARG A 208 5.06 -6.15 -15.44
CA ARG A 208 5.11 -7.62 -15.50
C ARG A 208 5.10 -8.25 -14.11
N GLU A 209 5.91 -7.74 -13.19
CA GLU A 209 5.96 -8.24 -11.80
C GLU A 209 4.61 -8.09 -11.10
N ARG A 210 3.91 -6.96 -11.30
CA ARG A 210 2.55 -6.76 -10.77
C ARG A 210 1.56 -7.74 -11.39
N SER A 211 1.58 -7.92 -12.71
CA SER A 211 0.68 -8.87 -13.39
C SER A 211 0.92 -10.30 -12.93
N GLU A 212 2.17 -10.70 -12.73
CA GLU A 212 2.53 -12.03 -12.22
C GLU A 212 2.01 -12.24 -10.79
N ARG A 213 2.25 -11.27 -9.88
CA ARG A 213 1.72 -11.33 -8.51
C ARG A 213 0.20 -11.40 -8.48
N ALA A 214 -0.48 -10.56 -9.27
CA ALA A 214 -1.93 -10.54 -9.36
C ALA A 214 -2.49 -11.87 -9.89
N PHE A 215 -1.86 -12.43 -10.93
CA PHE A 215 -2.25 -13.72 -11.50
C PHE A 215 -2.09 -14.87 -10.49
N VAL A 216 -0.94 -14.96 -9.82
CA VAL A 216 -0.68 -16.00 -8.82
C VAL A 216 -1.66 -15.91 -7.66
N ALA A 217 -1.92 -14.71 -7.15
CA ALA A 217 -2.89 -14.49 -6.08
C ALA A 217 -4.31 -14.93 -6.50
N LEU A 218 -4.75 -14.54 -7.70
CA LEU A 218 -6.06 -14.93 -8.24
C LEU A 218 -6.16 -16.44 -8.44
N LEU A 219 -5.08 -17.08 -8.93
CA LEU A 219 -5.03 -18.52 -9.10
C LEU A 219 -5.15 -19.25 -7.76
N GLN A 220 -4.38 -18.83 -6.75
CA GLN A 220 -4.43 -19.42 -5.41
C GLN A 220 -5.82 -19.30 -4.78
N GLU A 221 -6.45 -18.13 -4.87
CA GLU A 221 -7.79 -17.88 -4.34
C GLU A 221 -8.83 -18.73 -5.06
N THR A 222 -8.78 -18.77 -6.39
CA THR A 222 -9.71 -19.56 -7.21
C THR A 222 -9.58 -21.05 -6.94
N LEU A 223 -8.35 -21.56 -6.82
CA LEU A 223 -8.10 -22.96 -6.47
C LEU A 223 -8.62 -23.29 -5.07
N THR A 224 -8.36 -22.42 -4.09
CA THR A 224 -8.82 -22.60 -2.71
C THR A 224 -10.34 -22.61 -2.63
N ALA A 225 -11.02 -21.65 -3.26
CA ALA A 225 -12.48 -21.58 -3.28
C ALA A 225 -13.10 -22.83 -3.91
N ARG A 226 -12.57 -23.26 -5.06
CA ARG A 226 -13.04 -24.49 -5.75
C ARG A 226 -12.76 -25.76 -4.96
N ALA A 227 -11.61 -25.85 -4.29
CA ALA A 227 -11.25 -26.97 -3.44
C ALA A 227 -12.25 -27.12 -2.27
N LEU A 228 -12.53 -26.00 -1.58
CA LEU A 228 -13.50 -25.95 -0.49
C LEU A 228 -14.91 -26.31 -0.96
N GLU A 229 -15.37 -25.73 -2.07
CA GLU A 229 -16.70 -26.02 -2.63
C GLU A 229 -16.86 -27.49 -3.03
N ARG A 230 -15.81 -28.09 -3.63
CA ARG A 230 -15.83 -29.50 -4.02
C ARG A 230 -15.80 -30.43 -2.80
N PHE A 231 -15.04 -30.08 -1.78
CA PHE A 231 -14.89 -30.88 -0.57
C PHE A 231 -16.14 -30.85 0.32
N ASP A 232 -16.72 -29.66 0.54
CA ASP A 232 -17.82 -29.45 1.48
C ASP A 232 -19.20 -29.84 0.91
N ARG A 233 -19.23 -30.54 -0.23
CA ARG A 233 -20.43 -31.23 -0.68
C ARG A 233 -20.83 -32.26 0.39
N ASN A 234 -21.85 -31.92 1.17
CA ASN A 234 -22.46 -32.69 2.27
C ASN A 234 -21.87 -32.49 3.68
N GLY A 235 -21.31 -31.31 4.02
CA GLY A 235 -20.96 -30.96 5.40
C GLY A 235 -19.73 -31.68 5.97
N ARG A 236 -18.94 -32.33 5.11
CA ARG A 236 -17.70 -33.05 5.47
C ARG A 236 -16.66 -32.14 6.11
N MET A 237 -16.69 -30.84 5.79
CA MET A 237 -15.78 -29.88 6.39
C MET A 237 -16.00 -29.78 7.91
N GLN A 238 -17.26 -29.72 8.34
CA GLN A 238 -17.59 -29.61 9.77
C GLN A 238 -17.15 -30.86 10.55
N GLU A 239 -17.30 -32.05 9.97
CA GLU A 239 -16.86 -33.31 10.58
C GLU A 239 -15.34 -33.34 10.78
N LEU A 240 -14.58 -32.91 9.78
CA LEU A 240 -13.11 -32.84 9.86
C LEU A 240 -12.64 -31.80 10.87
N ILE A 241 -13.28 -30.62 10.89
CA ILE A 241 -13.00 -29.58 11.89
C ILE A 241 -13.28 -30.10 13.30
N ALA A 242 -14.37 -30.84 13.52
CA ALA A 242 -14.67 -31.45 14.81
C ALA A 242 -13.59 -32.46 15.23
N ARG A 243 -13.18 -33.36 14.32
CA ARG A 243 -12.10 -34.33 14.59
C ARG A 243 -10.78 -33.66 14.97
N VAL A 244 -10.43 -32.54 14.32
CA VAL A 244 -9.24 -31.74 14.63
C VAL A 244 -9.38 -31.04 15.98
N ALA A 245 -10.54 -30.42 16.25
CA ALA A 245 -10.81 -29.76 17.53
C ALA A 245 -10.74 -30.74 18.70
N ASP A 246 -11.26 -31.95 18.52
CA ASP A 246 -11.22 -33.04 19.50
C ASP A 246 -9.84 -33.75 19.57
N ARG A 247 -8.86 -33.30 18.76
CA ARG A 247 -7.50 -33.87 18.65
C ARG A 247 -7.47 -35.36 18.28
N THR A 248 -8.51 -35.84 17.60
CA THR A 248 -8.59 -37.21 17.07
C THR A 248 -7.94 -37.33 15.69
N LEU A 249 -7.66 -36.20 15.04
CA LEU A 249 -6.91 -36.07 13.80
C LEU A 249 -6.04 -34.81 13.88
N ASP A 250 -4.80 -34.87 13.42
CA ASP A 250 -3.97 -33.68 13.35
C ASP A 250 -4.28 -32.84 12.09
N PRO A 251 -4.01 -31.53 12.10
CA PRO A 251 -4.33 -30.65 10.97
C PRO A 251 -3.65 -31.03 9.64
N TYR A 252 -2.47 -31.65 9.64
CA TYR A 252 -1.76 -32.00 8.41
C TYR A 252 -2.42 -33.20 7.74
N THR A 253 -2.70 -34.26 8.51
CA THR A 253 -3.43 -35.43 8.01
C THR A 253 -4.84 -35.04 7.54
N ALA A 254 -5.49 -34.09 8.24
CA ALA A 254 -6.77 -33.52 7.82
C ALA A 254 -6.70 -32.86 6.43
N VAL A 255 -5.63 -32.11 6.14
CA VAL A 255 -5.40 -31.50 4.83
C VAL A 255 -5.14 -32.55 3.76
N ASP A 256 -4.34 -33.59 4.06
CA ASP A 256 -4.08 -34.70 3.13
C ASP A 256 -5.37 -35.44 2.76
N GLU A 257 -6.28 -35.68 3.74
CA GLU A 257 -7.61 -36.24 3.48
C GLU A 257 -8.45 -35.36 2.53
N VAL A 258 -8.34 -34.03 2.67
CA VAL A 258 -9.02 -33.06 1.79
C VAL A 258 -8.45 -33.14 0.38
N LEU A 259 -7.12 -33.03 0.24
CA LEU A 259 -6.41 -33.05 -1.06
C LEU A 259 -6.68 -34.34 -1.84
N ALA A 260 -6.54 -35.49 -1.19
CA ALA A 260 -6.80 -36.79 -1.81
C ALA A 260 -8.25 -36.90 -2.32
N LYS A 261 -9.25 -36.37 -1.59
CA LYS A 261 -10.66 -36.42 -2.01
C LYS A 261 -10.99 -35.47 -3.16
N ILE A 262 -10.27 -34.36 -3.30
CA ILE A 262 -10.45 -33.44 -4.44
C ILE A 262 -9.56 -33.80 -5.64
N GLY A 263 -8.69 -34.81 -5.50
CA GLY A 263 -7.84 -35.33 -6.57
C GLY A 263 -6.61 -34.46 -6.84
N LEU A 264 -6.04 -33.88 -5.79
CA LEU A 264 -4.75 -33.20 -5.79
C LEU A 264 -3.72 -34.00 -5.00
#